data_AF-A0A7T8KF13-F1
#
_entry.id   AF-A0A7T8KF13-F1
#
_cell.length_a   1.000
_cell.length_b   1.000
_cell.length_c   1.000
_cell.angle_alpha   90.00
_cell.angle_beta   90.00
_cell.angle_gamma   90.00
#
_symmetry.space_group_name_H-M   'P 1'
#
loop_
_entity.id
_entity.type
_entity.pdbx_description
1 polymer ?
#
loop_
_entity_poly.entity_id
_entity_poly.type
_entity_poly.pdbx_seq_one_letter_code
_entity_poly.pdbx_strand_id
1 'polypeptide(L)'
;RWNVHKPLDPLTILNESYRILAGVLAKQMEPILNGVLGPEQKGFLRGRNIADISRNISAVIDSTKTRGKYGAIVAIDFSKAFDFISHSFILKA
;
A
#
# COMPACT_ATOMS: atom_id res chain seq x y z
N ARG A 1 -25.16 -20.07 -5.11
CA ARG A 1 -24.76 -20.42 -3.72
C ARG A 1 -23.24 -20.42 -3.67
N TRP A 2 -22.62 -19.33 -3.21
CA TRP A 2 -21.17 -19.24 -3.05
C TRP A 2 -20.80 -19.87 -1.71
N ASN A 3 -20.37 -21.13 -1.71
CA ASN A 3 -19.72 -21.74 -0.55
C ASN A 3 -18.25 -21.30 -0.58
N VAL A 4 -17.90 -20.26 0.17
CA VAL A 4 -16.53 -19.78 0.29
C VAL A 4 -16.13 -19.91 1.76
N HIS A 5 -15.43 -20.99 2.10
CA HIS A 5 -14.60 -20.98 3.30
C HIS A 5 -13.42 -20.05 3.00
N LYS A 6 -13.61 -18.74 3.21
CA LYS A 6 -12.52 -17.76 3.09
C LYS A 6 -11.54 -18.05 4.24
N PRO A 7 -10.26 -18.36 3.98
CA PRO A 7 -9.29 -18.52 5.06
C PRO A 7 -9.21 -17.19 5.82
N LEU A 8 -9.24 -17.26 7.15
CA LEU A 8 -9.03 -16.11 8.03
C LEU A 8 -7.55 -15.72 7.99
N ASP A 9 -7.27 -14.43 7.89
CA ASP A 9 -5.93 -13.89 8.13
C ASP A 9 -5.77 -13.62 9.64
N PRO A 10 -5.04 -14.47 10.39
CA PRO A 10 -4.92 -14.29 11.84
C PRO A 10 -4.10 -13.03 12.14
N LEU A 11 -4.63 -12.18 13.02
CA LEU A 11 -3.91 -11.02 13.52
C LEU A 11 -2.93 -11.45 14.61
N THR A 12 -1.64 -11.17 14.39
CA THR A 12 -0.61 -11.39 15.41
C THR A 12 -0.64 -10.22 16.40
N ILE A 13 -0.97 -10.50 17.66
CA ILE A 13 -0.88 -9.51 18.74
C ILE A 13 0.52 -9.59 19.34
N LEU A 14 1.28 -8.52 19.19
CA LEU A 14 2.65 -8.42 19.68
C LEU A 14 2.67 -7.86 21.11
N ASN A 15 3.75 -8.16 21.83
CA ASN A 15 4.05 -7.60 23.13
C ASN A 15 4.00 -6.04 23.08
N GLU A 16 3.61 -5.42 24.19
CA GLU A 16 3.48 -3.96 24.28
C GLU A 16 4.79 -3.20 24.01
N SER A 17 5.90 -3.62 24.60
CA SER A 17 7.24 -3.07 24.35
C SER A 17 7.63 -3.17 22.87
N TYR A 18 7.32 -4.29 22.20
CA TYR A 18 7.55 -4.44 20.77
C TYR A 18 6.73 -3.43 19.97
N ARG A 19 5.45 -3.26 20.30
CA ARG A 19 4.57 -2.27 19.63
C ARG A 19 5.09 -0.85 19.80
N ILE A 20 5.60 -0.50 20.98
CA ILE A 20 6.21 0.81 21.25
C ILE A 20 7.46 1.01 20.37
N LEU A 21 8.38 0.04 20.39
CA LEU A 21 9.61 0.13 19.59
C LEU A 21 9.31 0.23 18.09
N ALA A 22 8.42 -0.61 17.57
CA ALA A 22 8.01 -0.57 16.18
C ALA A 22 7.39 0.79 15.80
N GLY A 23 6.59 1.39 16.69
CA GLY A 23 6.02 2.73 16.48
C GLY A 23 7.07 3.83 16.44
N VAL A 24 8.10 3.76 17.29
CA VAL A 24 9.23 4.71 17.27
C VAL A 24 10.01 4.60 15.96
N LEU A 25 10.33 3.37 15.54
CA LEU A 25 11.02 3.13 14.27
C LEU A 25 10.21 3.63 13.07
N ALA A 26 8.91 3.31 13.03
CA ALA A 26 8.02 3.78 11.95
C ALA A 26 8.01 5.31 11.84
N LYS A 27 7.93 6.01 12.97
CA LYS A 27 7.97 7.48 13.00
C LYS A 27 9.31 8.06 12.52
N GLN A 28 10.42 7.39 12.81
CA GLN A 28 11.75 7.79 12.34
C GLN A 28 11.93 7.55 10.84
N MET A 29 11.36 6.47 10.30
CA MET A 29 11.44 6.13 8.88
C MET A 29 10.48 6.96 8.01
N GLU A 30 9.39 7.45 8.57
CA GLU A 30 8.36 8.23 7.86
C GLU A 30 8.90 9.39 6.97
N PRO A 31 9.78 10.30 7.46
CA PRO A 31 10.31 11.36 6.60
C PRO A 31 11.21 10.83 5.47
N ILE A 32 11.96 9.75 5.72
CA ILE A 32 12.83 9.12 4.72
C ILE A 32 11.96 8.51 3.62
N LEU A 33 10.93 7.74 4.00
CA LEU A 33 9.99 7.13 3.07
C LEU A 33 9.22 8.17 2.27
N ASN A 34 8.86 9.32 2.87
CA ASN A 34 8.24 10.41 2.13
C ASN A 34 9.16 11.04 1.07
N GLY A 35 10.48 11.00 1.25
CA GLY A 35 11.46 11.45 0.26
C GLY A 35 11.77 10.43 -0.83
N VAL A 36 11.68 9.13 -0.51
CA VAL A 36 11.95 8.03 -1.46
C VAL A 36 10.71 7.67 -2.29
N LEU A 37 9.52 7.72 -1.70
CA LEU A 37 8.27 7.33 -2.35
C LEU A 37 7.62 8.52 -3.05
N GLY A 38 7.36 8.37 -4.35
CA GLY A 38 6.71 9.40 -5.16
C GLY A 38 5.25 9.66 -4.76
N PRO A 39 4.64 10.73 -5.28
CA PRO A 39 3.30 11.20 -4.88
C PRO A 39 2.18 10.20 -5.15
N GLU A 40 2.39 9.22 -6.03
CA GLU A 40 1.46 8.16 -6.38
C GLU A 40 1.19 7.17 -5.23
N GLN A 41 2.15 6.95 -4.34
CA GLN A 41 1.98 6.06 -3.17
C GLN A 41 1.11 6.77 -2.11
N LYS A 42 -0.18 6.46 -2.00
CA LYS A 42 -1.07 7.13 -1.02
C LYS A 42 -1.27 6.36 0.29
N GLY A 43 -0.98 5.06 0.32
CA GLY A 43 -1.17 4.22 1.51
C GLY A 43 -0.06 4.39 2.54
N PHE A 44 -0.41 4.23 3.82
CA PHE A 44 0.52 4.12 4.96
C PHE A 44 1.46 5.31 5.21
N LEU A 45 1.20 6.47 4.61
CA LEU A 45 1.97 7.70 4.81
C LEU A 45 1.05 8.82 5.28
N ARG A 46 1.48 9.57 6.29
CA ARG A 46 0.70 10.69 6.81
C ARG A 46 0.58 11.79 5.76
N GLY A 47 -0.58 12.45 5.76
CA GLY A 47 -0.85 13.56 4.83
C GLY A 47 -1.17 13.11 3.40
N ARG A 48 -1.20 11.80 3.12
CA ARG A 48 -1.65 11.25 1.84
C ARG A 48 -3.04 10.63 2.01
N ASN A 49 -3.97 10.96 1.12
CA ASN A 49 -5.36 10.49 1.20
C ASN A 49 -5.63 9.43 0.14
N ILE A 50 -6.23 8.30 0.54
CA ILE A 50 -6.62 7.23 -0.37
C ILE A 50 -7.68 7.67 -1.39
N ALA A 51 -8.53 8.65 -1.03
CA ALA A 51 -9.52 9.21 -1.94
C ALA A 51 -8.90 9.89 -3.16
N ASP A 52 -7.65 10.36 -3.05
CA ASP A 52 -6.93 10.96 -4.18
C ASP A 52 -6.61 9.92 -5.25
N ILE A 53 -6.50 8.63 -4.91
CA ILE A 53 -6.35 7.56 -5.90
C ILE A 53 -7.58 7.52 -6.82
N SER A 54 -8.79 7.53 -6.25
CA SER A 54 -10.05 7.49 -7.01
C SER A 54 -10.21 8.72 -7.91
N ARG A 55 -9.85 9.91 -7.39
CA ARG A 55 -9.84 11.16 -8.17
C ARG A 55 -8.85 11.09 -9.32
N ASN A 56 -7.63 10.62 -9.07
CA ASN A 56 -6.60 10.47 -10.09
C ASN A 56 -7.03 9.49 -11.19
N ILE A 57 -7.59 8.34 -10.82
CA ILE A 57 -8.11 7.35 -11.80
C ILE A 57 -9.21 7.98 -12.66
N SER A 58 -10.17 8.68 -12.03
CA SER A 58 -11.25 9.35 -12.75
C SER A 58 -10.72 10.39 -13.74
N ALA A 59 -9.77 11.23 -13.31
CA ALA A 59 -9.13 12.23 -14.17
C ALA A 59 -8.37 11.59 -15.33
N VAL A 60 -7.66 10.47 -15.10
CA VAL A 60 -6.97 9.73 -16.17
C VAL A 60 -7.97 9.16 -17.18
N ILE A 61 -9.08 8.57 -16.73
CA ILE A 61 -10.14 8.05 -17.61
C ILE A 61 -10.71 9.18 -18.48
N ASP A 62 -11.07 10.31 -17.87
CA ASP A 62 -11.66 11.45 -18.58
C ASP A 62 -10.68 12.07 -19.58
N SER A 63 -9.39 12.20 -19.20
CA SER A 63 -8.34 12.69 -20.10
C SER A 63 -8.10 11.76 -21.29
N THR A 64 -8.27 10.46 -21.09
CA THR A 64 -8.09 9.44 -22.14
C THR A 64 -9.24 9.50 -23.15
N LYS A 65 -10.48 9.62 -22.64
CA LYS A 65 -11.70 9.79 -23.45
C LYS A 65 -11.65 11.08 -24.29
N THR A 66 -11.33 12.20 -23.66
CA THR A 66 -11.28 13.52 -24.33
C THR A 66 -10.21 13.59 -25.42
N ARG A 67 -9.11 12.83 -25.28
CA ARG A 67 -8.04 12.75 -26.28
C ARG A 67 -8.26 11.66 -27.34
N GLY A 68 -9.38 10.94 -27.29
CA GLY A 68 -9.69 9.84 -28.21
C GLY A 68 -8.67 8.70 -28.18
N LYS A 69 -7.98 8.51 -27.04
CA LYS A 69 -6.97 7.46 -26.89
C LYS A 69 -7.60 6.20 -26.30
N TYR A 70 -7.02 5.06 -26.63
CA TYR A 70 -7.30 3.81 -25.94
C TYR A 70 -6.48 3.75 -24.65
N GLY A 71 -7.06 3.16 -23.60
CA GLY A 71 -6.41 2.98 -22.31
C GLY A 71 -6.88 1.70 -21.63
N ALA A 72 -6.05 1.16 -20.75
CA ALA A 72 -6.35 0.01 -19.91
C ALA A 72 -5.99 0.34 -18.46
N ILE A 73 -6.75 -0.23 -17.53
CA ILE A 73 -6.45 -0.16 -16.10
C ILE A 73 -6.04 -1.56 -15.66
N VAL A 74 -4.86 -1.67 -15.05
CA VAL A 74 -4.36 -2.92 -14.48
C VAL A 74 -4.48 -2.81 -12.96
N ALA A 75 -5.28 -3.69 -12.36
CA ALA A 75 -5.40 -3.82 -10.92
C ALA A 75 -4.60 -5.05 -10.47
N ILE A 76 -3.56 -4.82 -9.66
CA ILE A 76 -2.68 -5.87 -9.13
C ILE A 76 -2.83 -5.86 -7.61
N ASP A 77 -2.98 -7.06 -7.04
CA ASP A 77 -3.01 -7.27 -5.59
C ASP A 77 -2.04 -8.40 -5.22
N PHE A 78 -1.41 -8.28 -4.05
CA PHE A 78 -0.46 -9.27 -3.55
C PHE A 78 -1.14 -10.14 -2.49
N SER A 79 -1.29 -11.43 -2.77
CA SER A 79 -1.74 -12.39 -1.75
C SER A 79 -0.72 -12.45 -0.61
N LYS A 80 -1.16 -12.30 0.64
CA LYS A 80 -0.32 -12.39 1.84
C LYS A 80 1.00 -11.61 1.76
N ALA A 81 0.92 -10.34 1.35
CA ALA A 81 2.09 -9.51 1.06
C ALA A 81 3.17 -9.51 2.17
N PHE A 82 2.77 -9.59 3.45
CA PHE A 82 3.71 -9.63 4.58
C PHE A 82 4.45 -10.97 4.74
N ASP A 83 3.87 -12.08 4.28
CA ASP A 83 4.45 -13.42 4.42
C ASP A 83 5.51 -13.70 3.35
N PHE A 84 5.46 -12.99 2.21
CA PHE A 84 6.30 -13.25 1.03
C PHE A 84 7.56 -12.39 0.92
N ILE A 85 7.72 -11.37 1.77
CA ILE A 85 8.90 -10.49 1.70
C ILE A 85 10.09 -11.18 2.38
N SER A 86 11.17 -11.39 1.62
CA SER A 86 12.40 -11.97 2.17
C SER A 86 13.08 -11.04 3.17
N HIS A 87 13.40 -11.55 4.36
CA HIS A 87 14.18 -10.82 5.36
C HIS A 87 15.58 -10.45 4.85
N SER A 88 16.21 -11.31 4.03
CA SER A 88 17.53 -11.01 3.45
C SER A 88 17.49 -9.82 2.49
N PHE A 89 16.34 -9.57 1.86
CA PHE A 89 16.14 -8.38 1.03
C PHE A 89 16.04 -7.12 1.89
N ILE A 90 15.28 -7.16 3.00
CA ILE A 90 15.14 -6.02 3.92
C ILE A 90 16.47 -5.64 4.56
N LEU A 91 17.26 -6.62 5.00
CA LEU A 91 18.53 -6.39 5.72
C LEU A 91 19.70 -5.98 4.81
N LYS A 92 19.58 -6.18 3.50
CA LYS A 92 20.60 -5.82 2.51
C LYS A 92 20.42 -4.40 1.98
N ALA A 93 19.20 -3.86 2.05
CA ALA A 93 18.87 -2.49 1.69
C ALA A 93 19.45 -1.49 2.71
#